data_AF-A0AAV4ZK18-F1
#
_entry.id   AF-A0AAV4ZK18-F1
#
_cell.length_a   1.000
_cell.length_b   1.000
_cell.length_c   1.000
_cell.angle_alpha   90.00
_cell.angle_beta   90.00
_cell.angle_gamma   90.00
#
_symmetry.space_group_name_H-M   'P 1'
#
loop_
_entity.id
_entity.type
_entity.pdbx_description
1 polymer ?
#
loop_
_entity_poly.entity_id
_entity_poly.type
_entity_poly.pdbx_seq_one_letter_code
_entity_poly.pdbx_strand_id
1 'polypeptide(L)'
;MTEQGRQLAEENIARARAAYLRCVEAGEVALNAFESSTARAAGLMGLSADGRNADGPTARGWAAMRAVAQTLFVATDTNMRAGFSFASSLVRAEDARAAADLQSRYLREQGERFAHQMLDLQRTALRAAGDVARGTGAGPL
;
A
#
# COMPACT_ATOMS: atom_id res chain seq x y z
N MET A 1 29.24 19.63 1.05
CA MET A 1 28.08 19.87 1.93
C MET A 1 28.61 20.25 3.31
N THR A 2 28.02 21.26 3.96
CA THR A 2 28.45 21.65 5.33
C THR A 2 27.87 20.69 6.36
N GLU A 3 28.54 20.53 7.51
CA GLU A 3 28.06 19.67 8.60
C GLU A 3 26.68 20.10 9.12
N GLN A 4 26.43 21.41 9.22
CA GLN A 4 25.11 21.96 9.54
C GLN A 4 24.05 21.59 8.49
N GLY A 5 24.40 21.64 7.20
CA GLY A 5 23.50 21.24 6.12
C GLY A 5 23.15 19.76 6.16
N ARG A 6 24.13 18.90 6.51
CA ARG A 6 23.93 17.47 6.69
C ARG A 6 22.99 17.17 7.87
N GLN A 7 23.23 17.77 9.02
CA GLN A 7 22.39 17.61 10.21
C GLN A 7 20.94 18.03 9.94
N LEU A 8 20.73 19.18 9.30
CA LEU A 8 19.40 19.65 8.94
C LEU A 8 18.69 18.68 7.98
N ALA A 9 19.40 18.11 7.02
CA ALA A 9 18.85 17.12 6.10
C ALA A 9 18.45 15.82 6.83
N GLU A 10 19.30 15.31 7.73
CA GLU A 10 18.99 14.13 8.55
C GLU A 10 17.74 14.36 9.43
N GLU A 11 17.63 15.51 10.08
CA GLU A 11 16.44 15.89 10.87
C GLU A 11 15.18 15.98 10.01
N ASN A 12 15.27 16.59 8.83
CA ASN A 12 14.15 16.68 7.90
C ASN A 12 13.66 15.30 7.45
N ILE A 13 14.58 14.40 7.12
CA ILE A 13 14.25 13.01 6.75
C ILE A 13 13.58 12.30 7.93
N ALA A 14 14.12 12.45 9.15
CA ALA A 14 13.55 11.84 10.35
C ALA A 14 12.12 12.35 10.62
N ARG A 15 11.89 13.67 10.51
CA ARG A 15 10.55 14.28 10.64
C ARG A 15 9.59 13.77 9.58
N ALA A 16 10.01 13.72 8.31
CA ALA A 16 9.20 13.23 7.22
C ALA A 16 8.82 11.75 7.42
N ARG A 17 9.77 10.91 7.84
CA ARG A 17 9.53 9.50 8.16
C ARG A 17 8.54 9.34 9.31
N ALA A 18 8.68 10.13 10.38
CA ALA A 18 7.75 10.11 11.50
C ALA A 18 6.32 10.54 11.10
N ALA A 19 6.20 11.58 10.26
CA ALA A 19 4.91 12.01 9.73
C ALA A 19 4.27 10.93 8.85
N TYR A 20 5.08 10.29 7.99
CA TYR A 20 4.63 9.19 7.14
C TYR A 20 4.09 8.01 7.96
N LEU A 21 4.80 7.58 9.01
CA LEU A 21 4.37 6.46 9.85
C LEU A 21 3.01 6.74 10.52
N ARG A 22 2.76 7.99 10.96
CA ARG A 22 1.44 8.39 11.47
C ARG A 22 0.35 8.31 10.41
N CYS A 23 0.65 8.67 9.16
CA CYS A 23 -0.30 8.54 8.06
C CYS A 23 -0.61 7.07 7.75
N VAL A 24 0.38 6.17 7.82
CA VAL A 24 0.16 4.72 7.64
C VAL A 24 -0.77 4.19 8.72
N GLU A 25 -0.50 4.50 9.98
CA GLU A 25 -1.34 4.10 11.12
C GLU A 25 -2.76 4.64 10.99
N ALA A 26 -2.92 5.92 10.64
CA ALA A 26 -4.24 6.51 10.39
C ALA A 26 -4.98 5.84 9.21
N GLY A 27 -4.25 5.44 8.16
CA GLY A 27 -4.81 4.73 7.01
C GLY A 27 -5.37 3.35 7.37
N GLU A 28 -4.65 2.58 8.20
CA GLU A 28 -5.13 1.29 8.70
C GLU A 28 -6.39 1.45 9.57
N VAL A 29 -6.40 2.44 10.46
CA VAL A 29 -7.57 2.78 11.29
C VAL A 29 -8.77 3.15 10.40
N ALA A 30 -8.56 3.98 9.37
CA ALA A 30 -9.61 4.39 8.45
C ALA A 30 -10.19 3.20 7.65
N LEU A 31 -9.34 2.30 7.15
CA LEU A 31 -9.77 1.09 6.46
C LEU A 31 -10.62 0.18 7.35
N ASN A 32 -10.21 0.00 8.61
CA ASN A 32 -10.94 -0.83 9.57
C ASN A 32 -12.27 -0.17 10.00
N ALA A 33 -12.29 1.16 10.17
CA ALA A 33 -13.51 1.90 10.47
C ALA A 33 -14.53 1.83 9.31
N PHE A 34 -14.05 1.91 8.06
CA PHE A 34 -14.88 1.76 6.87
C PHE A 34 -15.45 0.34 6.74
N GLU A 35 -14.64 -0.70 6.96
CA GLU A 35 -15.12 -2.08 6.98
C GLU A 35 -16.21 -2.31 8.04
N SER A 36 -16.04 -1.71 9.22
CA SER A 36 -17.02 -1.75 10.29
C SER A 36 -18.31 -1.00 9.95
N SER A 37 -18.27 0.00 9.07
CA SER A 37 -19.45 0.77 8.65
C SER A 37 -20.22 0.05 7.54
N THR A 38 -19.54 -0.55 6.56
CA THR A 38 -20.17 -1.35 5.51
C THR A 38 -20.82 -2.62 6.06
N ALA A 39 -20.16 -3.31 7.01
CA ALA A 39 -20.76 -4.46 7.69
C ALA A 39 -22.06 -4.08 8.43
N ARG A 40 -22.08 -2.93 9.11
CA ARG A 40 -23.28 -2.39 9.76
C ARG A 40 -24.38 -2.01 8.77
N ALA A 41 -24.03 -1.35 7.66
CA ALA A 41 -24.99 -0.96 6.63
C ALA A 41 -25.65 -2.20 5.97
N ALA A 42 -24.88 -3.26 5.72
CA ALA A 42 -25.41 -4.54 5.22
C ALA A 42 -26.36 -5.21 6.22
N GLY A 43 -26.04 -5.16 7.53
CA GLY A 43 -26.93 -5.61 8.60
C GLY A 43 -28.25 -4.86 8.66
N LEU A 44 -28.22 -3.52 8.51
CA LEU A 44 -29.42 -2.67 8.53
C LEU A 44 -30.34 -2.88 7.31
N MET A 45 -29.79 -3.26 6.15
CA MET A 45 -30.57 -3.58 4.95
C MET A 45 -31.15 -5.01 4.96
N GLY A 46 -31.03 -5.75 6.06
CA GLY A 46 -31.55 -7.12 6.17
C GLY A 46 -30.79 -8.16 5.31
N LEU A 47 -29.66 -7.77 4.72
CA LEU A 47 -28.83 -8.65 3.89
C LEU A 47 -27.93 -9.58 4.72
N SER A 48 -27.84 -9.37 6.05
CA SER A 48 -26.91 -10.09 6.94
C SER A 48 -27.49 -10.49 8.31
N ALA A 49 -28.80 -10.63 8.48
CA ALA A 49 -29.38 -11.00 9.78
C ALA A 49 -29.22 -12.49 10.15
N ASP A 50 -28.79 -13.34 9.23
CA ASP A 50 -28.60 -14.76 9.47
C ASP A 50 -27.16 -15.12 9.11
N GLY A 51 -26.42 -15.79 10.01
CA GLY A 51 -25.00 -16.16 9.85
C GLY A 51 -24.68 -17.10 8.68
N ARG A 52 -25.60 -17.25 7.72
CA ARG A 52 -25.52 -18.06 6.51
C ARG A 52 -25.05 -17.28 5.27
N ASN A 53 -24.90 -15.94 5.35
CA ASN A 53 -24.58 -15.06 4.20
C ASN A 53 -23.23 -14.31 4.32
N ALA A 54 -22.24 -14.88 5.02
CA ALA A 54 -20.87 -14.35 5.03
C ALA A 54 -20.23 -14.29 3.62
N ASP A 55 -20.78 -15.07 2.67
CA ASP A 55 -20.35 -15.15 1.27
C ASP A 55 -21.33 -14.48 0.29
N GLY A 56 -21.97 -13.38 0.67
CA GLY A 56 -22.83 -12.62 -0.26
C GLY A 56 -22.03 -11.95 -1.41
N PRO A 57 -22.67 -11.62 -2.55
CA PRO A 57 -22.00 -10.91 -3.65
C PRO A 57 -21.38 -9.56 -3.23
N THR A 58 -22.05 -8.86 -2.31
CA THR A 58 -21.56 -7.62 -1.67
C THR A 58 -20.35 -7.86 -0.78
N ALA A 59 -20.35 -8.92 0.04
CA ALA A 59 -19.21 -9.29 0.87
C ALA A 59 -17.98 -9.67 0.04
N ARG A 60 -18.17 -10.42 -1.06
CA ARG A 60 -17.11 -10.73 -2.04
C ARG A 60 -16.56 -9.47 -2.72
N GLY A 61 -17.43 -8.56 -3.17
CA GLY A 61 -17.00 -7.30 -3.76
C GLY A 61 -16.18 -6.43 -2.78
N TRP A 62 -16.57 -6.42 -1.51
CA TRP A 62 -15.81 -5.73 -0.47
C TRP A 62 -14.44 -6.37 -0.19
N ALA A 63 -14.39 -7.69 -0.03
CA ALA A 63 -13.15 -8.44 0.15
C ALA A 63 -12.17 -8.21 -1.02
N ALA A 64 -12.69 -8.18 -2.25
CA ALA A 64 -11.95 -7.88 -3.47
C ALA A 64 -11.36 -6.45 -3.45
N MET A 65 -12.17 -5.43 -3.11
CA MET A 65 -11.70 -4.05 -2.98
C MET A 65 -10.63 -3.92 -1.89
N ARG A 66 -10.82 -4.59 -0.74
CA ARG A 66 -9.87 -4.59 0.38
C ARG A 66 -8.54 -5.20 -0.04
N ALA A 67 -8.54 -6.32 -0.75
CA ALA A 67 -7.32 -6.97 -1.23
C ALA A 67 -6.52 -6.06 -2.18
N VAL A 68 -7.19 -5.36 -3.10
CA VAL A 68 -6.56 -4.38 -3.99
C VAL A 68 -5.99 -3.20 -3.19
N ALA A 69 -6.77 -2.62 -2.28
CA ALA A 69 -6.33 -1.51 -1.45
C ALA A 69 -5.11 -1.89 -0.59
N GLN A 70 -5.14 -3.07 0.05
CA GLN A 70 -4.03 -3.58 0.85
C GLN A 70 -2.76 -3.77 0.02
N THR A 71 -2.89 -4.32 -1.20
CA THR A 71 -1.75 -4.47 -2.12
C THR A 71 -1.12 -3.12 -2.45
N LEU A 72 -1.94 -2.09 -2.73
CA LEU A 72 -1.46 -0.74 -3.01
C LEU A 72 -0.81 -0.08 -1.78
N PHE A 73 -1.36 -0.27 -0.59
CA PHE A 73 -0.78 0.25 0.64
C PHE A 73 0.57 -0.38 0.95
N VAL A 74 0.70 -1.70 0.82
CA VAL A 74 1.98 -2.40 1.01
C VAL A 74 3.03 -1.94 0.01
N ALA A 75 2.64 -1.77 -1.27
CA ALA A 75 3.55 -1.24 -2.29
C ALA A 75 4.01 0.19 -1.95
N THR A 76 3.08 1.04 -1.52
CA THR A 76 3.37 2.42 -1.11
C THR A 76 4.31 2.48 0.10
N ASP A 77 4.06 1.68 1.14
CA ASP A 77 4.90 1.61 2.33
C ASP A 77 6.30 1.10 2.03
N THR A 78 6.41 0.05 1.22
CA THR A 78 7.70 -0.46 0.76
C THR A 78 8.48 0.62 0.01
N ASN A 79 7.82 1.36 -0.89
CA ASN A 79 8.47 2.39 -1.70
C ASN A 79 8.88 3.61 -0.88
N MET A 80 8.05 4.06 0.07
CA MET A 80 8.38 5.15 0.98
C MET A 80 9.55 4.81 1.90
N ARG A 81 9.57 3.59 2.47
CA ARG A 81 10.69 3.11 3.29
C ARG A 81 11.99 3.06 2.50
N ALA A 82 11.95 2.54 1.28
CA ALA A 82 13.12 2.53 0.40
C ALA A 82 13.60 3.95 0.08
N GLY A 83 12.68 4.88 -0.21
CA GLY A 83 12.99 6.29 -0.44
C GLY A 83 13.65 6.97 0.75
N PHE A 84 13.17 6.74 1.97
CA PHE A 84 13.81 7.26 3.18
C PHE A 84 15.19 6.66 3.40
N SER A 85 15.36 5.35 3.21
CA SER A 85 16.67 4.68 3.33
C SER A 85 17.68 5.25 2.32
N PHE A 86 17.25 5.44 1.08
CA PHE A 86 18.06 6.08 0.04
C PHE A 86 18.42 7.51 0.41
N ALA A 87 17.45 8.35 0.80
CA ALA A 87 17.69 9.73 1.19
C ALA A 87 18.67 9.83 2.36
N SER A 88 18.53 8.99 3.39
CA SER A 88 19.45 8.94 4.52
C SER A 88 20.87 8.53 4.08
N SER A 89 20.98 7.56 3.18
CA SER A 89 22.28 7.12 2.66
C SER A 89 22.93 8.19 1.79
N LEU A 90 22.13 8.90 0.99
CA LEU A 90 22.59 9.96 0.09
C LEU A 90 23.12 11.16 0.87
N VAL A 91 22.45 11.56 1.95
CA VAL A 91 22.92 12.62 2.87
C VAL A 91 24.24 12.24 3.55
N ARG A 92 24.52 10.95 3.70
CA ARG A 92 25.75 10.43 4.32
C ARG A 92 26.83 10.07 3.30
N ALA A 93 26.61 10.30 2.01
CA ALA A 93 27.59 10.00 0.99
C ALA A 93 28.84 10.89 1.17
N GLU A 94 30.02 10.26 1.14
CA GLU A 94 31.30 10.94 1.32
C GLU A 94 31.61 11.87 0.13
N ASP A 95 31.22 11.44 -1.07
CA ASP A 95 31.47 12.16 -2.31
C ASP A 95 30.38 11.92 -3.38
N ALA A 96 30.54 12.60 -4.52
CA ALA A 96 29.62 12.52 -5.65
C ALA A 96 29.60 11.13 -6.32
N ARG A 97 30.69 10.36 -6.24
CA ARG A 97 30.77 9.02 -6.82
C ARG A 97 29.97 8.04 -5.96
N ALA A 98 30.15 8.08 -4.64
CA ALA A 98 29.35 7.32 -3.69
C ALA A 98 27.86 7.66 -3.82
N ALA A 99 27.51 8.94 -4.02
CA ALA A 99 26.15 9.37 -4.28
C ALA A 99 25.59 8.80 -5.60
N ALA A 100 26.38 8.80 -6.68
CA ALA A 100 25.97 8.22 -7.97
C ALA A 100 25.76 6.71 -7.88
N ASP A 101 26.62 5.98 -7.15
CA ASP A 101 26.48 4.55 -6.92
C ASP A 101 25.21 4.22 -6.11
N LEU A 102 24.89 5.05 -5.10
CA LEU A 102 23.64 4.97 -4.34
C LEU A 102 22.43 5.18 -5.24
N GLN A 103 22.45 6.20 -6.10
CA GLN A 103 21.34 6.49 -7.02
C GLN A 103 21.13 5.37 -8.04
N SER A 104 22.21 4.85 -8.64
CA SER A 104 22.14 3.75 -9.61
C SER A 104 21.52 2.50 -8.98
N ARG A 105 21.98 2.13 -7.78
CA ARG A 105 21.43 1.00 -7.03
C ARG A 105 19.95 1.22 -6.68
N TYR A 106 19.60 2.39 -6.17
CA TYR A 106 18.21 2.71 -5.83
C TYR A 106 17.29 2.58 -7.05
N LEU A 107 17.69 3.10 -8.21
CA LEU A 107 16.91 3.00 -9.45
C LEU A 107 16.75 1.55 -9.93
N ARG A 108 17.81 0.74 -9.85
CA ARG A 108 17.75 -0.68 -10.20
C ARG A 108 16.76 -1.42 -9.32
N GLU A 109 16.91 -1.28 -8.00
CA GLU A 109 16.01 -1.92 -7.05
C GLU A 109 14.57 -1.39 -7.15
N GLN A 110 14.39 -0.10 -7.44
CA GLN A 110 13.07 0.50 -7.66
C GLN A 110 12.40 -0.11 -8.90
N GLY A 111 13.14 -0.31 -9.99
CA GLY A 111 12.64 -0.97 -11.19
C GLY A 111 12.23 -2.42 -10.92
N GLU A 112 13.07 -3.19 -10.22
CA GLU A 112 12.76 -4.56 -9.81
C GLU A 112 11.53 -4.62 -8.90
N ARG A 113 11.42 -3.75 -7.90
CA ARG A 113 10.24 -3.65 -7.03
C ARG A 113 8.99 -3.31 -7.82
N PHE A 114 9.07 -2.32 -8.72
CA PHE A 114 7.93 -1.89 -9.52
C PHE A 114 7.39 -3.03 -10.40
N ALA A 115 8.27 -3.77 -11.07
CA ALA A 115 7.88 -4.91 -11.89
C ALA A 115 7.13 -5.98 -11.06
N HIS A 116 7.65 -6.36 -9.89
CA HIS A 116 6.99 -7.30 -9.00
C HIS A 116 5.65 -6.77 -8.48
N GLN A 117 5.62 -5.52 -8.01
CA GLN A 117 4.42 -4.86 -7.50
C GLN A 117 3.32 -4.80 -8.57
N MET A 118 3.69 -4.58 -9.84
CA MET A 118 2.73 -4.52 -10.93
C MET A 118 2.13 -5.89 -11.27
N LEU A 119 2.95 -6.95 -11.28
CA LEU A 119 2.47 -8.31 -11.45
C LEU A 119 1.54 -8.73 -10.31
N ASP A 120 1.88 -8.38 -9.07
CA ASP A 120 1.05 -8.71 -7.91
C ASP A 120 -0.26 -7.92 -7.92
N LEU A 121 -0.24 -6.63 -8.26
CA LEU A 121 -1.46 -5.84 -8.41
C LEU A 121 -2.35 -6.40 -9.52
N GLN A 122 -1.78 -6.75 -10.68
CA GLN A 122 -2.53 -7.36 -11.78
C GLN A 122 -3.19 -8.68 -11.34
N ARG A 123 -2.44 -9.55 -10.66
CA ARG A 123 -2.98 -10.82 -10.14
C ARG A 123 -4.11 -10.58 -9.13
N THR A 124 -3.92 -9.66 -8.19
CA THR A 124 -4.95 -9.31 -7.20
C THR A 124 -6.20 -8.74 -7.87
N ALA A 125 -6.05 -7.85 -8.85
CA ALA A 125 -7.16 -7.26 -9.58
C ALA A 125 -7.93 -8.30 -10.42
N LEU A 126 -7.24 -9.23 -11.10
CA LEU A 126 -7.87 -10.31 -11.85
C LEU A 126 -8.65 -11.26 -10.95
N ARG A 127 -8.09 -11.61 -9.79
CA ARG A 127 -8.81 -12.42 -8.77
C ARG A 127 -10.05 -11.71 -8.27
N ALA A 128 -9.90 -10.43 -7.90
CA ALA A 128 -11.00 -9.57 -7.46
C ALA A 128 -12.13 -9.51 -8.51
N ALA A 129 -11.80 -9.31 -9.78
CA ALA A 129 -12.79 -9.31 -10.87
C ALA A 129 -13.50 -10.67 -11.01
N GLY A 130 -12.76 -11.78 -10.90
CA GLY A 130 -13.33 -13.12 -10.94
C GLY A 130 -14.23 -13.45 -9.75
N ASP A 131 -13.90 -12.97 -8.55
CA ASP A 131 -14.73 -13.14 -7.33
C ASP A 131 -16.05 -12.36 -7.42
N VAL A 132 -16.02 -11.16 -8.02
CA VAL A 132 -17.22 -10.36 -8.28
C VAL A 132 -18.11 -11.02 -9.34
N ALA A 133 -17.54 -11.49 -10.47
CA ALA A 133 -18.29 -12.15 -11.54
C ALA A 133 -18.97 -13.44 -11.08
N ARG A 134 -18.28 -14.26 -10.27
CA ARG A 134 -18.87 -15.45 -9.63
C ARG A 134 -19.97 -15.09 -8.62
N GLY A 135 -19.91 -13.90 -8.03
CA GLY A 135 -20.93 -13.41 -7.11
C GLY A 135 -22.21 -12.92 -7.79
N THR A 136 -22.14 -12.42 -9.02
CA THR A 136 -23.30 -11.87 -9.75
C THR A 136 -24.04 -12.88 -10.62
N GLY A 137 -23.58 -14.15 -10.68
CA GLY A 137 -24.21 -15.21 -11.48
C GLY A 137 -23.93 -15.11 -12.98
N ALA A 138 -23.06 -14.20 -13.42
CA ALA A 138 -22.59 -14.14 -14.80
C ALA A 138 -21.50 -15.21 -15.01
N GLY A 139 -21.92 -16.42 -15.40
CA GLY A 139 -21.02 -17.45 -15.91
C GLY A 139 -20.37 -17.02 -17.24
N PRO A 140 -19.24 -17.63 -17.63
CA PRO A 140 -18.61 -17.32 -18.91
C PRO A 140 -19.58 -17.68 -20.04
N LEU A 141 -19.77 -16.75 -20.97
CA LEU A 141 -20.41 -17.01 -22.27
C LEU A 141 -19.57 -17.98 -23.10
#